data_AF-A0A060CDG4-F1
#
_entry.id   AF-A0A060CDG4-F1
#
_cell.length_a   1.000
_cell.length_b   1.000
_cell.length_c   1.000
_cell.angle_alpha   90.00
_cell.angle_beta   90.00
_cell.angle_gamma   90.00
#
_symmetry.space_group_name_H-M   'P 1'
#
loop_
_entity.id
_entity.type
_entity.pdbx_description
1 polymer ?
#
loop_
_entity_poly.entity_id
_entity_poly.type
_entity_poly.pdbx_seq_one_letter_code
_entity_poly.pdbx_strand_id
1 'polypeptide(L)'
;MELIAEVQGEGQIFYRRRRRRVKRKSGNIDDFCRRWGSQYSYMVVLDADSVMSGECLSGLVRLMEANPNAGIIQSSPRASGMDTLYARCQQF
;
A
#
# COMPACT_ATOMS: atom_id res chain seq x y z
N MET A 1 19.98 -5.03 -1.61
CA MET A 1 20.52 -6.04 -0.68
C MET A 1 20.55 -5.48 0.73
N GLU A 2 20.99 -4.22 0.91
CA GLU A 2 21.01 -3.53 2.21
C GLU A 2 19.64 -3.51 2.92
N LEU A 3 18.59 -3.00 2.27
CA LEU A 3 17.24 -2.95 2.88
C LEU A 3 16.72 -4.32 3.38
N ILE A 4 16.96 -5.39 2.62
CA ILE A 4 16.50 -6.74 3.02
C ILE A 4 17.21 -7.19 4.29
N ALA A 5 18.52 -6.92 4.40
CA ALA A 5 19.29 -7.25 5.59
C ALA A 5 18.89 -6.38 6.79
N GLU A 6 18.69 -5.08 6.58
CA GLU A 6 18.29 -4.13 7.62
C GLU A 6 16.97 -4.50 8.29
N VAL A 7 15.98 -4.93 7.50
CA VAL A 7 14.63 -5.26 8.01
C VAL A 7 14.41 -6.77 8.18
N GLN A 8 15.45 -7.59 7.96
CA GLN A 8 15.36 -9.05 7.96
C GLN A 8 14.23 -9.59 7.05
N GLY A 9 14.01 -8.92 5.92
CA GLY A 9 12.87 -9.13 5.02
C GLY A 9 13.08 -10.21 3.96
N GLU A 10 14.03 -11.13 4.16
CA GLU A 10 14.34 -12.16 3.18
C GLU A 10 13.12 -13.08 2.96
N GLY A 11 12.79 -13.35 1.69
CA GLY A 11 11.60 -14.11 1.32
C GLY A 11 10.26 -13.39 1.54
N GLN A 12 10.26 -12.15 2.05
CA GLN A 12 9.05 -11.36 2.30
C GLN A 12 9.00 -10.08 1.44
N ILE A 13 10.16 -9.58 1.01
CA ILE A 13 10.27 -8.40 0.14
C ILE A 13 10.61 -8.83 -1.28
N PHE A 14 9.77 -8.41 -2.23
CA PHE A 14 9.90 -8.76 -3.64
C PHE A 14 9.99 -7.50 -4.50
N TYR A 15 11.05 -7.39 -5.30
CA TYR A 15 11.16 -6.36 -6.33
C TYR A 15 10.59 -6.87 -7.66
N ARG A 16 9.76 -6.06 -8.32
CA ARG A 16 9.14 -6.40 -9.61
C ARG A 16 9.25 -5.25 -10.60
N ARG A 17 9.66 -5.56 -11.83
CA ARG A 17 9.65 -4.64 -12.97
C ARG A 17 9.06 -5.33 -14.21
N ARG A 18 8.01 -4.75 -14.80
CA ARG A 18 7.38 -5.27 -16.02
C ARG A 18 8.20 -4.89 -17.27
N ARG A 19 8.44 -5.85 -18.17
CA ARG A 19 9.06 -5.60 -19.48
C ARG A 19 8.18 -4.67 -20.34
N ARG A 20 6.88 -4.95 -20.40
CA ARG A 20 5.89 -4.14 -21.13
C ARG A 20 5.16 -3.20 -20.17
N ARG A 21 5.33 -1.89 -20.36
CA ARG A 21 4.80 -0.84 -19.47
C ARG A 21 3.45 -0.29 -19.97
N VAL A 22 2.41 -1.13 -19.93
CA VAL A 22 1.05 -0.76 -20.33
C VAL A 22 0.21 -0.41 -19.11
N LYS A 23 -0.72 0.54 -19.25
CA LYS A 23 -1.69 0.98 -18.21
C LYS A 23 -1.07 1.51 -16.89
N ARG A 24 0.21 1.90 -16.88
CA ARG A 24 0.88 2.55 -15.71
C ARG A 24 0.58 1.84 -14.37
N LYS A 25 0.05 2.57 -13.37
CA LYS A 25 -0.31 2.07 -12.02
C LYS A 25 -1.36 0.96 -12.08
N SER A 26 -2.48 1.17 -12.77
CA SER A 26 -3.53 0.14 -12.88
C SER A 26 -3.02 -1.13 -13.56
N GLY A 27 -2.10 -1.01 -14.52
CA GLY A 27 -1.44 -2.16 -15.12
C GLY A 27 -0.49 -2.93 -14.18
N ASN A 28 0.10 -2.26 -13.18
CA ASN A 28 0.92 -2.94 -12.16
C ASN A 28 0.03 -3.72 -11.18
N ILE A 29 -1.11 -3.13 -10.80
CA ILE A 29 -2.08 -3.74 -9.89
C ILE A 29 -2.74 -4.95 -10.57
N ASP A 30 -3.24 -4.79 -11.80
CA ASP A 30 -3.85 -5.88 -12.58
C ASP A 30 -2.90 -7.09 -12.75
N ASP A 31 -1.64 -6.85 -13.11
CA ASP A 31 -0.64 -7.93 -13.25
C ASP A 31 -0.36 -8.63 -11.91
N PHE A 32 -0.41 -7.90 -10.79
CA PHE A 32 -0.23 -8.50 -9.47
C PHE A 32 -1.43 -9.39 -9.12
N CYS A 33 -2.65 -8.84 -9.19
CA CYS A 33 -3.88 -9.55 -8.86
C CYS A 33 -4.03 -10.83 -9.71
N ARG A 34 -3.67 -10.79 -11.00
CA ARG A 34 -3.77 -11.97 -11.89
C ARG A 34 -2.80 -13.09 -11.56
N ARG A 35 -1.59 -12.79 -11.09
CA ARG A 35 -0.53 -13.80 -10.91
C ARG A 35 -0.39 -14.29 -9.47
N TRP A 36 -0.63 -13.40 -8.51
CA TRP A 36 -0.40 -13.67 -7.09
C TRP A 36 -1.57 -13.25 -6.19
N GLY A 37 -2.57 -12.53 -6.72
CA GLY A 37 -3.67 -12.01 -5.90
C GLY A 37 -4.42 -13.09 -5.11
N SER A 38 -4.52 -14.31 -5.64
CA SER A 38 -5.17 -15.43 -4.96
C SER A 38 -4.42 -15.95 -3.73
N GLN A 39 -3.17 -15.53 -3.51
CA GLN A 39 -2.36 -15.93 -2.35
C GLN A 39 -2.62 -15.03 -1.13
N TYR A 40 -3.38 -13.95 -1.28
CA TYR A 40 -3.62 -12.95 -0.23
C TYR A 40 -5.11 -12.64 -0.12
N SER A 41 -5.62 -12.54 1.12
CA SER A 41 -7.01 -12.15 1.36
C SER A 41 -7.27 -10.67 1.05
N TYR A 42 -6.27 -9.82 1.31
CA TYR A 42 -6.35 -8.38 1.16
C TYR A 42 -5.09 -7.82 0.48
N MET A 43 -5.23 -6.68 -0.18
CA MET A 43 -4.13 -5.96 -0.82
C MET A 43 -4.15 -4.50 -0.35
N VAL A 44 -3.02 -4.04 0.14
CA VAL A 44 -2.80 -2.62 0.46
C VAL A 44 -1.91 -2.01 -0.63
N VAL A 45 -2.35 -0.90 -1.20
CA VAL A 45 -1.60 -0.16 -2.23
C VAL A 45 -1.08 1.13 -1.61
N LEU A 46 0.24 1.25 -1.53
CA LEU A 46 0.94 2.47 -1.09
C LEU A 46 1.64 3.11 -2.29
N ASP A 47 1.58 4.44 -2.38
CA ASP A 47 2.42 5.19 -3.29
C ASP A 47 3.84 5.36 -2.71
N ALA A 48 4.82 5.70 -3.55
CA ALA A 48 6.24 5.73 -3.18
C ALA A 48 6.60 6.82 -2.14
N ASP A 49 5.69 7.77 -1.95
CA ASP A 49 5.76 8.89 -1.00
C ASP A 49 4.82 8.69 0.20
N SER A 50 4.11 7.57 0.27
CA SER A 50 3.19 7.27 1.37
C SER A 50 3.91 6.57 2.52
N VAL A 51 3.76 7.11 3.73
CA VAL A 51 4.16 6.45 4.98
C VAL A 51 2.90 6.14 5.77
N MET A 52 2.79 4.91 6.28
CA MET A 52 1.64 4.47 7.05
C MET A 52 2.08 3.78 8.34
N SER A 53 1.38 4.05 9.44
CA SER A 53 1.62 3.35 10.70
C SER A 53 1.09 1.92 10.65
N GLY A 54 1.75 1.00 11.36
CA GLY A 54 1.28 -0.38 11.50
C GLY A 54 -0.10 -0.49 12.16
N GLU A 55 -0.43 0.45 13.05
CA GLU A 55 -1.76 0.55 13.67
C GLU A 55 -2.84 0.85 12.64
N CYS A 56 -2.61 1.79 11.72
CA CYS A 56 -3.54 2.11 10.65
C CYS A 56 -3.76 0.91 9.73
N LEU A 57 -2.69 0.22 9.32
CA LEU A 57 -2.76 -1.02 8.55
C LEU A 57 -3.63 -2.08 9.23
N SER A 58 -3.37 -2.32 10.52
CA SER A 58 -4.14 -3.29 11.32
C SER A 58 -5.62 -2.90 11.44
N GLY A 59 -5.90 -1.60 11.58
CA GLY A 59 -7.25 -1.05 11.58
C GLY A 59 -7.99 -1.28 10.27
N LEU A 60 -7.32 -1.06 9.12
CA LEU A 60 -7.90 -1.32 7.80
C LEU A 60 -8.27 -2.80 7.61
N VAL A 61 -7.40 -3.72 8.04
CA VAL A 61 -7.70 -5.16 7.98
C VAL A 61 -8.91 -5.50 8.84
N ARG A 62 -8.99 -4.99 10.08
CA ARG A 62 -10.16 -5.20 10.95
C ARG A 62 -11.46 -4.69 10.34
N LEU A 63 -11.41 -3.55 9.64
CA LEU A 63 -12.57 -3.01 8.94
C LEU A 63 -13.00 -3.89 7.76
N MET A 64 -12.05 -4.44 7.00
CA MET A 64 -12.35 -5.38 5.90
C MET A 64 -12.98 -6.68 6.43
N GLU A 65 -12.46 -7.24 7.53
CA GLU A 65 -13.02 -8.43 8.19
C GLU A 65 -14.44 -8.18 8.71
N ALA A 66 -14.69 -7.00 9.30
CA ALA A 66 -16.02 -6.63 9.80
C ALA A 66 -17.03 -6.32 8.67
N ASN A 67 -16.57 -6.05 7.45
CA ASN A 67 -17.42 -5.69 6.31
C ASN A 67 -17.09 -6.55 5.07
N PRO A 68 -17.45 -7.84 5.04
CA PRO A 68 -17.07 -8.76 3.96
C PRO A 68 -17.54 -8.34 2.56
N ASN A 69 -18.56 -7.49 2.46
CA ASN A 69 -19.09 -6.96 1.19
C ASN A 69 -18.34 -5.72 0.69
N ALA A 70 -17.39 -5.17 1.46
CA ALA A 70 -16.62 -4.01 1.07
C ALA A 70 -15.55 -4.40 0.03
N GLY A 71 -15.63 -3.81 -1.16
CA GLY A 71 -14.63 -4.02 -2.21
C GLY A 71 -13.35 -3.19 -2.03
N ILE A 72 -13.44 -2.04 -1.35
CA ILE A 72 -12.32 -1.15 -1.05
C ILE A 72 -12.62 -0.34 0.21
N ILE A 73 -11.62 -0.16 1.05
CA ILE A 73 -11.64 0.77 2.19
C ILE A 73 -10.45 1.71 2.02
N GLN A 74 -10.70 3.00 2.17
CA GLN A 74 -9.68 4.04 2.02
C GLN A 74 -9.53 4.82 3.32
N SER A 75 -8.32 4.89 3.85
CA SER A 75 -8.00 5.79 4.95
C SER A 75 -7.96 7.24 4.46
N SER A 76 -8.25 8.18 5.35
CA SER A 76 -8.07 9.60 5.03
C SER A 76 -6.56 9.90 4.97
N PRO A 77 -6.02 10.37 3.84
CA PRO A 77 -4.63 10.75 3.76
C PRO A 77 -4.39 11.98 4.64
N ARG A 78 -3.44 11.89 5.57
CA ARG A 78 -2.91 13.05 6.28
C ARG A 78 -1.63 13.48 5.60
N ALA A 79 -1.52 14.76 5.24
CA ALA A 79 -0.26 15.30 4.75
C ALA A 79 0.82 15.12 5.83
N SER A 80 1.93 14.48 5.46
CA SER A 80 3.08 14.26 6.32
C SER A 80 4.33 14.82 5.64
N GLY A 81 5.19 15.51 6.39
CA GLY A 81 6.44 16.07 5.86
C GLY A 81 6.32 17.38 5.07
N MET A 82 5.27 18.18 5.28
CA MET A 82 5.11 19.48 4.62
C MET A 82 5.07 20.64 5.63
N ASP A 83 6.04 21.55 5.55
CA ASP A 83 6.10 22.80 6.35
C ASP A 83 5.23 23.94 5.80
N THR A 84 4.41 23.69 4.77
CA THR A 84 3.55 24.72 4.17
C THR A 84 2.23 24.83 4.92
N LEU A 85 1.73 26.06 5.08
CA LEU A 85 0.47 26.38 5.78
C LEU A 85 -0.72 25.54 5.29
N TYR A 86 -0.81 25.27 3.98
CA TYR A 86 -1.87 24.47 3.39
C TYR A 86 -1.85 23.00 3.84
N ALA A 87 -0.65 22.42 3.99
CA ALA A 87 -0.50 21.05 4.43
C ALA A 87 -0.85 20.85 5.90
N ARG A 88 -0.53 21.83 6.77
CA ARG A 88 -0.92 21.81 8.18
C ARG A 88 -2.44 21.88 8.36
N CYS A 89 -3.15 22.61 7.50
CA CYS A 89 -4.62 22.64 7.55
C CYS A 89 -5.27 21.29 7.19
N GLN A 90 -4.62 20.45 6.36
CA GLN A 90 -5.07 19.09 6.07
C GLN A 90 -4.60 18.04 7.10
N GLN A 91 -3.75 18.45 8.06
CA GLN A 91 -3.19 17.57 9.07
C GLN A 91 -4.13 17.37 10.28
N PHE A 92 -5.10 18.27 10.48
CA PHE A 92 -6.07 18.25 11.58
C PHE A 92 -7.44 17.72 11.15
#